data_AF-A0A9D7NS94-F1
#
_entry.id   AF-A0A9D7NS94-F1
#
_cell.length_a   1.000
_cell.length_b   1.000
_cell.length_c   1.000
_cell.angle_alpha   90.00
_cell.angle_beta   90.00
_cell.angle_gamma   90.00
#
_symmetry.space_group_name_H-M   'P 1'
#
loop_
_entity.id
_entity.type
_entity.pdbx_description
1 polymer ?
#
loop_
_entity_poly.entity_id
_entity_poly.type
_entity_poly.pdbx_seq_one_letter_code
_entity_poly.pdbx_strand_id
1 'polypeptide(L)'
;MKILTSEENLNEFLEGIQNKDVVIISAFASGTEEVVDALLNQGNRLELLIGTINSFSSPDFFEHCKKIVDDRFSMSIDFRYQNSIHWKLYLVKPDTVIIGSANFTTKGLSLERDTCVALNDKNLLEKYLIKFDEIKSLKDVLSRNDERFEAWMQAYRDVHRRMQFGRVRTVHSGTVSEWLADEENQLIQVFIWEAKHTKSTTKEAHRILRTEVDKSPASILREFFTCDKEEGGIPYKQGDLVLCIDSNGSYPDFYSFDRIILENGTNYIYSYKQKKYARPFRLDNELKRAIKNRAKYWFEKNITEIHRNEIEALVKDTKIPLQELK
;
A
#
# COMPACT_ATOMS: atom_id res chain seq x y z
N MET A 1 -17.80 22.93 20.71
CA MET A 1 -17.17 21.60 20.69
C MET A 1 -18.16 20.62 20.09
N LYS A 2 -17.76 19.88 19.06
CA LYS A 2 -18.55 18.83 18.41
C LYS A 2 -17.73 17.54 18.41
N ILE A 3 -18.32 16.42 18.82
CA ILE A 3 -17.70 15.11 18.67
C ILE A 3 -18.11 14.59 17.28
N LEU A 4 -17.13 14.22 16.47
CA LEU A 4 -17.36 13.57 15.18
C LEU A 4 -17.42 12.06 15.40
N THR A 5 -18.35 11.40 14.72
CA THR A 5 -18.64 9.97 14.82
C THR A 5 -18.72 9.38 13.42
N SER A 6 -18.97 8.07 13.28
CA SER A 6 -19.18 7.45 11.97
C SER A 6 -20.39 8.00 11.19
N GLU A 7 -21.38 8.57 11.88
CA GLU A 7 -22.61 9.14 11.27
C GLU A 7 -22.44 10.61 10.84
N GLU A 8 -21.54 11.34 11.50
CA GLU A 8 -21.13 12.70 11.14
C GLU A 8 -19.60 12.70 11.06
N ASN A 9 -19.09 12.05 10.01
CA ASN A 9 -17.69 11.65 9.97
C ASN A 9 -16.77 12.79 9.52
N LEU A 10 -15.46 12.53 9.64
CA LEU A 10 -14.47 13.53 9.30
C LEU A 10 -14.41 13.77 7.79
N ASN A 11 -14.68 12.76 6.96
CA ASN A 11 -14.75 12.95 5.51
C ASN A 11 -15.84 13.95 5.13
N GLU A 12 -17.07 13.74 5.61
CA GLU A 12 -18.21 14.65 5.39
C GLU A 12 -17.93 16.06 5.94
N PHE A 13 -17.26 16.16 7.09
CA PHE A 13 -16.85 17.45 7.63
C PHE A 13 -15.90 18.17 6.66
N LEU A 14 -14.88 17.48 6.16
CA LEU A 14 -13.88 18.05 5.24
C LEU A 14 -14.51 18.44 3.90
N GLU A 15 -15.43 17.62 3.37
CA GLU A 15 -16.21 17.93 2.16
C GLU A 15 -17.09 19.18 2.30
N GLY A 16 -17.43 19.60 3.53
CA GLY A 16 -18.17 20.83 3.78
C GLY A 16 -17.33 22.12 3.75
N ILE A 17 -16.01 22.02 3.71
CA ILE A 17 -15.11 23.18 3.85
C ILE A 17 -14.91 23.87 2.51
N GLN A 18 -15.17 25.18 2.42
CA GLN A 18 -15.00 25.93 1.18
C GLN A 18 -14.26 27.25 1.40
N ASN A 19 -13.36 27.58 0.46
CA ASN A 19 -12.58 28.83 0.44
C ASN A 19 -11.87 29.13 1.77
N LYS A 20 -11.27 28.12 2.41
CA LYS A 20 -10.50 28.22 3.65
C LYS A 20 -9.03 27.84 3.48
N ASP A 21 -8.22 28.22 4.46
CA ASP A 21 -6.90 27.62 4.65
C ASP A 21 -7.05 26.38 5.54
N VAL A 22 -6.63 25.23 5.03
CA VAL A 22 -6.72 23.92 5.68
C VAL A 22 -5.30 23.35 5.83
N VAL A 23 -4.96 22.92 7.03
CA VAL A 23 -3.71 22.19 7.32
C VAL A 23 -4.08 20.81 7.85
N ILE A 24 -3.58 19.76 7.20
CA ILE A 24 -3.78 18.38 7.64
C ILE A 24 -2.42 17.81 8.05
N ILE A 25 -2.38 17.31 9.28
CA ILE A 25 -1.19 16.70 9.87
C ILE A 25 -1.57 15.28 10.26
N SER A 26 -0.89 14.30 9.67
CA SER A 26 -1.22 12.90 9.92
C SER A 26 0.02 12.03 10.07
N ALA A 27 -0.07 10.99 10.89
CA ALA A 27 1.02 10.04 11.07
C ALA A 27 1.25 9.18 9.82
N PHE A 28 0.17 8.88 9.10
CA PHE A 28 0.22 8.25 7.79
C PHE A 28 -1.01 8.59 6.94
N ALA A 29 -0.88 8.42 5.63
CA ALA A 29 -1.95 8.67 4.66
C ALA A 29 -2.01 7.61 3.56
N SER A 30 -3.22 7.23 3.16
CA SER A 30 -3.50 6.27 2.08
C SER A 30 -4.98 6.30 1.66
N GLY A 31 -5.27 6.22 0.36
CA GLY A 31 -6.66 6.12 -0.14
C GLY A 31 -7.49 7.39 0.07
N THR A 32 -6.85 8.55 0.19
CA THR A 32 -7.47 9.87 0.44
C THR A 32 -7.11 10.89 -0.64
N GLU A 33 -6.62 10.43 -1.78
CA GLU A 33 -6.30 11.24 -2.96
C GLU A 33 -7.51 12.08 -3.41
N GLU A 34 -8.69 11.47 -3.48
CA GLU A 34 -9.93 12.16 -3.87
C GLU A 34 -10.35 13.26 -2.88
N VAL A 35 -10.02 13.11 -1.59
CA VAL A 35 -10.30 14.12 -0.56
C VAL A 35 -9.41 15.36 -0.74
N VAL A 36 -8.14 15.14 -1.10
CA VAL A 36 -7.22 16.22 -1.46
C VAL A 36 -7.77 17.01 -2.65
N ASP A 37 -8.18 16.30 -3.71
CA ASP A 37 -8.73 16.90 -4.91
C ASP A 37 -10.02 17.66 -4.61
N ALA A 38 -10.93 17.09 -3.81
CA ALA A 38 -12.18 17.72 -3.40
C ALA A 38 -11.94 19.03 -2.63
N LEU A 39 -11.03 19.02 -1.65
CA LEU A 39 -10.69 20.23 -0.89
C LEU A 39 -10.15 21.35 -1.80
N LEU A 40 -9.28 21.03 -2.76
CA LEU A 40 -8.75 22.03 -3.70
C LEU A 40 -9.82 22.56 -4.66
N ASN A 41 -10.70 21.68 -5.15
CA ASN A 41 -11.82 22.03 -6.02
C ASN A 41 -12.84 22.95 -5.32
N GLN A 42 -12.94 22.87 -4.00
CA GLN A 42 -13.78 23.72 -3.15
C GLN A 42 -13.18 25.11 -2.87
N GLY A 43 -12.10 25.47 -3.55
CA GLY A 43 -11.47 26.78 -3.39
C GLY A 43 -10.47 26.87 -2.24
N ASN A 44 -10.23 25.77 -1.50
CA ASN A 44 -9.37 25.82 -0.32
C ASN A 44 -7.88 25.94 -0.69
N ARG A 45 -7.12 26.54 0.23
CA ARG A 45 -5.67 26.38 0.31
C ARG A 45 -5.38 25.21 1.24
N LEU A 46 -4.65 24.22 0.75
CA LEU A 46 -4.41 22.98 1.46
C LEU A 46 -2.91 22.77 1.68
N GLU A 47 -2.55 22.50 2.92
CA GLU A 47 -1.20 22.16 3.30
C GLU A 47 -1.17 20.83 4.07
N LEU A 48 -0.35 19.90 3.61
CA LEU A 48 -0.21 18.56 4.19
C LEU A 48 1.15 18.39 4.87
N LEU A 49 1.16 17.80 6.07
CA LEU A 49 2.35 17.21 6.69
C LEU A 49 2.07 15.76 7.06
N ILE A 50 2.70 14.84 6.33
CA ILE A 50 2.44 13.40 6.49
C ILE A 50 3.68 12.70 7.03
N GLY A 51 3.47 11.88 8.06
CA GLY A 51 4.49 11.05 8.65
C GLY A 51 4.84 9.82 7.83
N THR A 52 5.93 9.18 8.20
CA THR A 52 6.43 7.93 7.61
C THR A 52 6.59 6.81 8.63
N ILE A 53 5.94 6.95 9.80
CA ILE A 53 6.00 5.96 10.89
C ILE A 53 5.61 4.58 10.38
N ASN A 54 6.41 3.58 10.75
CA ASN A 54 6.26 2.17 10.34
C ASN A 54 6.16 1.93 8.82
N SER A 55 6.44 2.95 8.00
CA SER A 55 6.22 2.92 6.56
C SER A 55 4.78 2.56 6.16
N PHE A 56 3.79 3.09 6.88
CA PHE A 56 2.37 2.85 6.59
C PHE A 56 1.77 3.79 5.54
N SER A 57 2.33 4.98 5.33
CA SER A 57 1.88 5.88 4.27
C SER A 57 2.05 5.25 2.90
N SER A 58 1.05 5.40 2.04
CA SER A 58 1.11 4.89 0.67
C SER A 58 2.06 5.73 -0.18
N PRO A 59 3.06 5.14 -0.86
CA PRO A 59 3.84 5.85 -1.85
C PRO A 59 2.99 6.38 -3.03
N ASP A 60 1.83 5.79 -3.32
CA ASP A 60 0.94 6.24 -4.39
C ASP A 60 0.25 7.55 -4.01
N PHE A 61 -0.15 7.68 -2.74
CA PHE A 61 -0.69 8.93 -2.21
C PHE A 61 0.30 10.09 -2.37
N PHE A 62 1.58 9.83 -2.09
CA PHE A 62 2.63 10.83 -2.29
C PHE A 62 2.85 11.18 -3.76
N GLU A 63 2.77 10.22 -4.68
CA GLU A 63 2.86 10.51 -6.12
C GLU A 63 1.66 11.27 -6.65
N HIS A 64 0.46 10.96 -6.15
CA HIS A 64 -0.74 11.74 -6.46
C HIS A 64 -0.52 13.20 -6.06
N CYS A 65 -0.20 13.43 -4.78
CA CYS A 65 0.05 14.78 -4.25
C CYS A 65 1.18 15.51 -4.99
N LYS A 66 2.24 14.81 -5.36
CA LYS A 66 3.36 15.40 -6.12
C LYS A 66 2.93 15.91 -7.50
N LYS A 67 1.99 15.24 -8.16
CA LYS A 67 1.49 15.61 -9.50
C LYS A 67 0.53 16.81 -9.49
N ILE A 68 0.05 17.24 -8.33
CA ILE A 68 -0.86 18.38 -8.21
C ILE A 68 -0.13 19.68 -8.57
N VAL A 69 -0.51 20.30 -9.69
CA VAL A 69 0.04 21.61 -10.11
C VAL A 69 -0.95 22.72 -9.72
N ASP A 70 -1.00 23.02 -8.43
CA ASP A 70 -1.85 24.06 -7.83
C ASP A 70 -1.03 24.87 -6.81
N ASP A 71 -1.06 26.20 -6.89
CA ASP A 71 -0.33 27.13 -5.99
C ASP A 71 -0.98 27.27 -4.61
N ARG A 72 -2.21 26.76 -4.47
CA ARG A 72 -2.93 26.63 -3.20
C ARG A 72 -2.57 25.34 -2.47
N PHE A 73 -1.77 24.45 -3.08
CA PHE A 73 -1.37 23.16 -2.49
C PHE A 73 0.11 23.13 -2.09
N SER A 74 0.38 22.70 -0.86
CA SER A 74 1.73 22.31 -0.41
C SER A 74 1.70 20.98 0.33
N MET A 75 2.80 20.23 0.23
CA MET A 75 2.99 18.99 0.97
C MET A 75 4.42 18.90 1.49
N SER A 76 4.55 18.50 2.74
CA SER A 76 5.78 18.09 3.39
C SER A 76 5.66 16.65 3.91
N ILE A 77 6.74 15.89 3.83
CA ILE A 77 6.82 14.52 4.33
C ILE A 77 7.87 14.46 5.43
N ASP A 78 7.49 13.91 6.57
CA ASP A 78 8.39 13.67 7.69
C ASP A 78 9.02 12.27 7.58
N PHE A 79 10.23 12.21 7.04
CA PHE A 79 10.98 10.97 6.78
C PHE A 79 11.77 10.45 7.98
N ARG A 80 11.44 10.86 9.21
CA ARG A 80 12.12 10.36 10.42
C ARG A 80 11.65 8.97 10.87
N TYR A 81 10.79 8.30 10.10
CA TYR A 81 10.28 6.94 10.35
C TYR A 81 9.75 6.75 11.78
N GLN A 82 10.43 5.98 12.63
CA GLN A 82 10.01 5.70 14.02
C GLN A 82 9.95 6.96 14.89
N ASN A 83 10.70 8.01 14.50
CA ASN A 83 10.67 9.32 15.15
C ASN A 83 9.82 10.34 14.39
N SER A 84 9.04 9.88 13.40
CA SER A 84 8.15 10.72 12.61
C SER A 84 6.95 11.18 13.44
N ILE A 85 6.32 12.26 13.00
CA ILE A 85 5.12 12.81 13.61
C ILE A 85 4.04 11.72 13.75
N HIS A 86 3.40 11.67 14.92
CA HIS A 86 2.29 10.74 15.19
C HIS A 86 0.95 11.46 15.41
N TRP A 87 0.90 12.74 15.04
CA TRP A 87 -0.27 13.60 15.24
C TRP A 87 -1.35 13.26 14.22
N LYS A 88 -2.60 13.53 14.61
CA LYS A 88 -3.80 13.42 13.78
C LYS A 88 -4.59 14.69 14.00
N LEU A 89 -4.26 15.72 13.24
CA LEU A 89 -4.77 17.07 13.40
C LEU A 89 -5.25 17.62 12.07
N TYR A 90 -6.39 18.30 12.09
CA TYR A 90 -6.96 18.98 10.95
C TYR A 90 -7.31 20.40 11.42
N LEU A 91 -6.63 21.39 10.86
CA LEU A 91 -6.72 22.79 11.27
C LEU A 91 -7.36 23.58 10.13
N VAL A 92 -8.43 24.31 10.42
CA VAL A 92 -9.17 25.08 9.41
C VAL A 92 -9.29 26.51 9.91
N LYS A 93 -8.65 27.44 9.20
CA LYS A 93 -8.68 28.86 9.59
C LYS A 93 -10.10 29.45 9.48
N PRO A 94 -10.48 30.40 10.34
CA PRO A 94 -9.61 31.10 11.30
C PRO A 94 -9.45 30.42 12.67
N ASP A 95 -10.26 29.43 13.03
CA ASP A 95 -10.39 29.02 14.43
C ASP A 95 -10.74 27.53 14.65
N THR A 96 -10.90 26.72 13.62
CA THR A 96 -11.36 25.34 13.80
C THR A 96 -10.18 24.38 13.97
N VAL A 97 -10.19 23.62 15.06
CA VAL A 97 -9.22 22.57 15.38
C VAL A 97 -9.95 21.25 15.51
N ILE A 98 -9.54 20.26 14.74
CA ILE A 98 -10.03 18.89 14.83
C ILE A 98 -8.86 18.01 15.28
N ILE A 99 -9.04 17.31 16.40
CA ILE A 99 -8.05 16.42 17.00
C ILE A 99 -8.69 15.08 17.33
N GLY A 100 -7.97 13.99 17.09
CA GLY A 100 -8.50 12.66 17.37
C GLY A 100 -7.50 11.54 17.13
N SER A 101 -8.03 10.35 16.92
CA SER A 101 -7.24 9.15 16.58
C SER A 101 -7.12 8.91 15.07
N ALA A 102 -7.94 9.59 14.26
CA ALA A 102 -8.09 9.37 12.82
C ALA A 102 -6.88 9.82 11.99
N ASN A 103 -6.17 8.87 11.39
CA ASN A 103 -5.16 9.17 10.36
C ASN A 103 -5.84 9.59 9.05
N PHE A 104 -5.04 10.11 8.10
CA PHE A 104 -5.54 10.63 6.83
C PHE A 104 -5.71 9.50 5.81
N THR A 105 -6.57 8.56 6.17
CA THR A 105 -6.84 7.33 5.45
C THR A 105 -8.35 7.17 5.26
N THR A 106 -8.80 6.40 4.27
CA THR A 106 -10.24 6.24 3.98
C THR A 106 -11.04 5.85 5.22
N LYS A 107 -10.53 4.89 6.01
CA LYS A 107 -11.22 4.44 7.22
C LYS A 107 -11.02 5.40 8.38
N GLY A 108 -9.83 5.99 8.52
CA GLY A 108 -9.59 7.06 9.50
C GLY A 108 -10.60 8.20 9.33
N LEU A 109 -10.82 8.66 8.10
CA LEU A 109 -11.80 9.71 7.80
C LEU A 109 -13.26 9.27 8.00
N SER A 110 -13.57 7.98 7.81
CA SER A 110 -14.90 7.42 8.07
C SER A 110 -15.27 7.36 9.57
N LEU A 111 -14.28 7.44 10.46
CA LEU A 111 -14.45 7.29 11.91
C LEU A 111 -15.12 5.97 12.36
N GLU A 112 -15.10 4.91 11.54
CA GLU A 112 -15.64 3.60 11.91
C GLU A 112 -15.03 3.03 13.20
N ARG A 113 -13.76 3.34 13.47
CA ARG A 113 -13.03 2.89 14.68
C ARG A 113 -12.31 4.02 15.41
N ASP A 114 -12.50 5.24 14.95
CA ASP A 114 -11.80 6.43 15.41
C ASP A 114 -12.78 7.44 15.97
N THR A 115 -12.27 8.38 16.76
CA THR A 115 -13.06 9.53 17.20
C THR A 115 -12.24 10.80 17.04
N CYS A 116 -12.95 11.87 16.71
CA CYS A 116 -12.40 13.21 16.59
C CYS A 116 -13.27 14.19 17.35
N VAL A 117 -12.65 15.24 17.88
CA VAL A 117 -13.35 16.38 18.46
C VAL A 117 -13.00 17.61 17.64
N ALA A 118 -14.03 18.29 17.14
CA ALA A 118 -13.94 19.58 16.47
C ALA A 118 -14.24 20.72 17.47
N LEU A 119 -13.35 21.70 17.50
CA LEU A 119 -13.37 22.84 18.42
C LEU A 119 -13.20 24.12 17.62
N ASN A 120 -13.92 25.18 18.00
CA ASN A 120 -13.64 26.52 17.51
C ASN A 120 -12.80 27.23 18.59
N ASP A 121 -11.49 27.19 18.43
CA ASP A 121 -10.50 27.80 19.31
C ASP A 121 -9.33 28.34 18.49
N LYS A 122 -9.38 29.66 18.22
CA LYS A 122 -8.32 30.39 17.51
C LYS A 122 -6.96 30.31 18.20
N ASN A 123 -6.93 30.39 19.54
CA ASN A 123 -5.67 30.35 20.30
C ASN A 123 -5.01 28.97 20.21
N LEU A 124 -5.82 27.91 20.25
CA LEU A 124 -5.33 26.54 20.07
C LEU A 124 -4.83 26.32 18.64
N LEU A 125 -5.57 26.80 17.64
CA LEU A 125 -5.16 26.76 16.24
C LEU A 125 -3.80 27.42 16.02
N GLU A 126 -3.63 28.66 16.50
CA GLU A 126 -2.35 29.40 16.36
C GLU A 126 -1.19 28.66 17.03
N LYS A 127 -1.40 28.07 18.20
CA LYS A 127 -0.38 27.24 18.88
C LYS A 127 0.01 26.02 18.05
N TYR A 128 -0.95 25.33 17.44
CA TYR A 128 -0.64 24.19 16.58
C TYR A 128 0.07 24.61 15.30
N LEU A 129 -0.29 25.74 14.69
CA LEU A 129 0.41 26.25 13.51
C LEU A 129 1.88 26.59 13.81
N ILE A 130 2.19 27.17 14.97
CA ILE A 130 3.58 27.38 15.40
C ILE A 130 4.33 26.05 15.48
N LYS A 131 3.73 25.03 16.10
CA LYS A 131 4.37 23.71 16.21
C LYS A 131 4.50 23.00 14.87
N PHE A 132 3.54 23.18 13.99
CA PHE A 132 3.59 22.69 12.62
C PHE A 132 4.78 23.27 11.85
N ASP A 133 5.01 24.59 11.96
CA ASP A 133 6.16 25.25 11.35
C ASP A 133 7.50 24.80 11.97
N GLU A 134 7.56 24.62 13.29
CA GLU A 134 8.72 24.05 13.98
C GLU A 134 9.07 22.67 13.40
N ILE A 135 8.09 21.78 13.19
CA ILE A 135 8.32 20.44 12.65
C ILE A 135 8.78 20.50 11.20
N LYS A 136 8.16 21.35 10.38
CA LYS A 136 8.57 21.54 8.97
C LYS A 136 9.98 22.07 8.81
N SER A 137 10.50 22.77 9.81
CA SER A 137 11.88 23.28 9.79
C SER A 137 12.94 22.20 10.04
N LEU A 138 12.53 20.99 10.43
CA LEU A 138 13.46 19.88 10.66
C LEU A 138 14.07 19.39 9.34
N LYS A 139 15.37 19.10 9.38
CA LYS A 139 16.19 18.73 8.20
C LYS A 139 15.64 17.54 7.39
N ASP A 140 14.97 16.62 8.09
CA ASP A 140 14.46 15.35 7.57
C ASP A 140 12.94 15.42 7.25
N VAL A 141 12.36 16.62 7.35
CA VAL A 141 11.01 16.93 6.89
C VAL A 141 11.14 17.71 5.60
N LEU A 142 10.79 17.08 4.48
CA LEU A 142 11.04 17.63 3.15
C LEU A 142 9.76 18.11 2.51
N SER A 143 9.80 19.33 1.96
CA SER A 143 8.77 19.79 1.02
C SER A 143 8.88 19.01 -0.29
N ARG A 144 7.75 18.84 -0.99
CA ARG A 144 7.73 18.28 -2.37
C ARG A 144 8.65 18.99 -3.36
N ASN A 145 9.02 20.24 -3.07
CA ASN A 145 9.90 21.07 -3.91
C ASN A 145 11.38 21.02 -3.47
N ASP A 146 11.74 20.24 -2.44
CA ASP A 146 13.13 20.08 -1.99
C ASP A 146 13.92 19.26 -3.00
N GLU A 147 15.16 19.65 -3.31
CA GLU A 147 16.04 18.96 -4.26
C GLU A 147 16.35 17.51 -3.86
N ARG A 148 16.27 17.19 -2.57
CA ARG A 148 16.52 15.85 -2.01
C ARG A 148 15.29 14.96 -2.06
N PHE A 149 14.11 15.51 -2.36
CA PHE A 149 12.83 14.84 -2.21
C PHE A 149 12.78 13.50 -2.96
N GLU A 150 13.21 13.46 -4.22
CA GLU A 150 13.19 12.24 -5.04
C GLU A 150 14.04 11.11 -4.45
N ALA A 151 15.25 11.43 -4.00
CA ALA A 151 16.15 10.43 -3.42
C ALA A 151 15.57 9.85 -2.13
N TRP A 152 14.94 10.69 -1.30
CA TRP A 152 14.31 10.28 -0.05
C TRP A 152 13.02 9.49 -0.28
N MET A 153 12.23 9.89 -1.27
CA MET A 153 11.06 9.14 -1.71
C MET A 153 11.43 7.77 -2.25
N GLN A 154 12.51 7.65 -3.04
CA GLN A 154 12.99 6.36 -3.51
C GLN A 154 13.44 5.46 -2.34
N ALA A 155 14.21 6.01 -1.40
CA ALA A 155 14.60 5.26 -0.20
C ALA A 155 13.37 4.83 0.62
N TYR A 156 12.37 5.70 0.74
CA TYR A 156 11.11 5.38 1.42
C TYR A 156 10.35 4.24 0.73
N ARG A 157 10.27 4.23 -0.61
CA ARG A 157 9.65 3.13 -1.37
C ARG A 157 10.29 1.78 -1.06
N ASP A 158 11.62 1.74 -1.01
CA ASP A 158 12.34 0.50 -0.75
C ASP A 158 12.11 -0.01 0.68
N VAL A 159 12.06 0.91 1.66
CA VAL A 159 11.72 0.56 3.04
C VAL A 159 10.26 0.12 3.14
N HIS A 160 9.33 0.84 2.52
CA HIS A 160 7.90 0.54 2.49
C HIS A 160 7.65 -0.87 1.94
N ARG A 161 8.19 -1.19 0.76
CA ARG A 161 8.11 -2.53 0.16
C ARG A 161 8.59 -3.61 1.10
N ARG A 162 9.80 -3.45 1.66
CA ARG A 162 10.37 -4.43 2.60
C ARG A 162 9.48 -4.64 3.82
N MET A 163 8.91 -3.58 4.38
CA MET A 163 8.01 -3.67 5.53
C MET A 163 6.70 -4.36 5.18
N GLN A 164 6.08 -4.00 4.05
CA GLN A 164 4.83 -4.59 3.59
C GLN A 164 5.00 -6.07 3.23
N PHE A 165 6.06 -6.45 2.52
CA PHE A 165 6.35 -7.86 2.21
C PHE A 165 6.63 -8.66 3.48
N GLY A 166 7.33 -8.04 4.45
CA GLY A 166 7.51 -8.61 5.78
C GLY A 166 6.19 -8.91 6.48
N ARG A 167 5.24 -7.96 6.42
CA ARG A 167 3.92 -8.01 7.04
C ARG A 167 2.99 -9.06 6.41
N VAL A 168 3.01 -9.19 5.07
CA VAL A 168 2.19 -10.17 4.35
C VAL A 168 2.44 -11.60 4.85
N ARG A 169 3.63 -11.89 5.38
CA ARG A 169 3.99 -13.20 5.96
C ARG A 169 3.40 -13.46 7.34
N THR A 170 3.10 -12.41 8.10
CA THR A 170 2.64 -12.50 9.49
C THR A 170 1.14 -12.28 9.63
N VAL A 171 0.53 -11.54 8.71
CA VAL A 171 -0.91 -11.32 8.67
C VAL A 171 -1.63 -12.59 8.22
N HIS A 172 -2.70 -12.92 8.94
CA HIS A 172 -3.54 -14.09 8.67
C HIS A 172 -5.01 -13.68 8.77
N SER A 173 -5.50 -12.99 7.75
CA SER A 173 -6.93 -12.65 7.66
C SER A 173 -7.71 -13.84 7.08
N GLY A 174 -8.94 -14.05 7.56
CA GLY A 174 -9.84 -15.06 7.00
C GLY A 174 -10.29 -14.71 5.59
N THR A 175 -10.56 -13.42 5.35
CA THR A 175 -11.07 -12.88 4.08
C THR A 175 -10.25 -11.68 3.58
N VAL A 176 -10.38 -11.35 2.29
CA VAL A 176 -9.77 -10.13 1.73
C VAL A 176 -10.35 -8.86 2.36
N SER A 177 -11.64 -8.86 2.74
CA SER A 177 -12.26 -7.74 3.44
C SER A 177 -11.67 -7.51 4.83
N GLU A 178 -11.36 -8.58 5.57
CA GLU A 178 -10.65 -8.47 6.84
C GLU A 178 -9.21 -7.96 6.67
N TRP A 179 -8.53 -8.36 5.59
CA TRP A 179 -7.20 -7.82 5.25
C TRP A 179 -7.27 -6.33 4.92
N LEU A 180 -8.25 -5.92 4.11
CA LEU A 180 -8.51 -4.52 3.79
C LEU A 180 -8.96 -3.73 5.03
N ALA A 181 -9.64 -4.35 5.99
CA ALA A 181 -10.04 -3.64 7.21
C ALA A 181 -8.85 -3.18 8.07
N ASP A 182 -7.65 -3.71 7.86
CA ASP A 182 -6.42 -3.21 8.47
C ASP A 182 -5.73 -2.24 7.49
N GLU A 183 -5.70 -0.96 7.86
CA GLU A 183 -5.18 0.12 7.02
C GLU A 183 -3.66 0.10 6.88
N GLU A 184 -2.98 -0.68 7.71
CA GLU A 184 -1.53 -0.79 7.62
C GLU A 184 -1.10 -1.78 6.52
N ASN A 185 -2.05 -2.55 5.97
CA ASN A 185 -1.89 -3.43 4.82
C ASN A 185 -2.01 -2.62 3.52
N GLN A 186 -0.90 -2.44 2.81
CA GLN A 186 -0.82 -1.55 1.64
C GLN A 186 -0.38 -2.23 0.34
N LEU A 187 0.32 -3.38 0.41
CA LEU A 187 0.99 -3.95 -0.75
C LEU A 187 1.10 -5.49 -0.65
N ILE A 188 0.92 -6.18 -1.78
CA ILE A 188 1.28 -7.60 -1.94
C ILE A 188 2.19 -7.78 -3.16
N GLN A 189 3.12 -8.73 -3.09
CA GLN A 189 3.90 -9.14 -4.27
C GLN A 189 3.06 -10.03 -5.18
N VAL A 190 3.24 -9.88 -6.49
CA VAL A 190 2.66 -10.76 -7.50
C VAL A 190 3.75 -11.30 -8.41
N PHE A 191 3.67 -12.58 -8.76
CA PHE A 191 4.50 -13.21 -9.77
C PHE A 191 3.61 -13.82 -10.85
N ILE A 192 3.83 -13.40 -12.10
CA ILE A 192 3.01 -13.81 -13.23
C ILE A 192 3.88 -14.56 -14.23
N TRP A 193 3.53 -15.81 -14.53
CA TRP A 193 4.28 -16.64 -15.48
C TRP A 193 3.47 -16.95 -16.73
N GLU A 194 4.15 -17.08 -17.87
CA GLU A 194 3.49 -17.33 -19.16
C GLU A 194 3.52 -18.81 -19.56
N ALA A 195 4.67 -19.46 -19.37
CA ALA A 195 4.93 -20.79 -19.92
C ALA A 195 4.72 -21.89 -18.88
N LYS A 196 4.10 -22.98 -19.32
CA LYS A 196 4.17 -24.25 -18.59
C LYS A 196 5.58 -24.81 -18.73
N HIS A 197 6.15 -25.31 -17.64
CA HIS A 197 7.45 -25.95 -17.70
C HIS A 197 7.42 -27.21 -18.57
N THR A 198 8.44 -27.36 -19.41
CA THR A 198 8.65 -28.61 -20.16
C THR A 198 9.19 -29.69 -19.23
N LYS A 199 9.09 -30.97 -19.65
CA LYS A 199 9.75 -32.08 -18.93
C LYS A 199 11.27 -31.85 -18.75
N SER A 200 11.90 -31.14 -19.69
CA SER A 200 13.33 -30.80 -19.60
C SER A 200 13.57 -29.80 -18.48
N THR A 201 12.80 -28.71 -18.45
CA THR A 201 12.87 -27.68 -17.41
C THR A 201 12.61 -28.26 -16.02
N THR A 202 11.64 -29.16 -15.87
CA THR A 202 11.38 -29.83 -14.59
C THR A 202 12.54 -30.73 -14.13
N LYS A 203 13.14 -31.50 -15.05
CA LYS A 203 14.32 -32.33 -14.73
C LYS A 203 15.48 -31.46 -14.27
N GLU A 204 15.67 -30.33 -14.93
CA GLU A 204 16.73 -29.39 -14.61
C GLU A 204 16.52 -28.70 -13.27
N ALA A 205 15.31 -28.20 -12.99
CA ALA A 205 14.94 -27.65 -11.68
C ALA A 205 15.17 -28.68 -10.56
N HIS A 206 14.82 -29.95 -10.77
CA HIS A 206 15.10 -30.99 -9.78
C HIS A 206 16.60 -31.30 -9.63
N ARG A 207 17.39 -31.23 -10.72
CA ARG A 207 18.85 -31.40 -10.67
C ARG A 207 19.47 -30.29 -9.83
N ILE A 208 19.13 -29.04 -10.11
CA ILE A 208 19.62 -27.85 -9.40
C ILE A 208 19.21 -27.90 -7.93
N LEU A 209 17.97 -28.28 -7.61
CA LEU A 209 17.56 -28.36 -6.22
C LEU A 209 18.32 -29.47 -5.46
N ARG A 210 18.58 -30.62 -6.08
CA ARG A 210 19.33 -31.72 -5.44
C ARG A 210 20.76 -31.38 -5.06
N THR A 211 21.40 -30.42 -5.75
CA THR A 211 22.76 -30.01 -5.36
C THR A 211 22.77 -29.18 -4.08
N GLU A 212 21.61 -28.70 -3.64
CA GLU A 212 21.47 -27.78 -2.50
C GLU A 212 20.76 -28.41 -1.29
N VAL A 213 20.04 -29.52 -1.46
CA VAL A 213 19.30 -30.19 -0.38
C VAL A 213 19.48 -31.71 -0.40
N ASP A 214 19.78 -32.28 0.76
CA ASP A 214 19.99 -33.73 0.96
C ASP A 214 18.73 -34.59 0.73
N LYS A 215 17.55 -33.96 0.69
CA LYS A 215 16.26 -34.64 0.48
C LYS A 215 15.89 -34.64 -0.99
N SER A 216 15.21 -35.72 -1.42
CA SER A 216 14.63 -35.78 -2.77
C SER A 216 13.68 -34.60 -3.03
N PRO A 217 13.83 -33.83 -4.13
CA PRO A 217 12.94 -32.72 -4.48
C PRO A 217 11.46 -33.08 -4.38
N ALA A 218 11.07 -34.27 -4.85
CA ALA A 218 9.67 -34.69 -4.85
C ALA A 218 9.03 -34.77 -3.45
N SER A 219 9.83 -35.03 -2.40
CA SER A 219 9.32 -35.11 -1.03
C SER A 219 9.13 -33.74 -0.38
N ILE A 220 9.81 -32.71 -0.86
CA ILE A 220 9.80 -31.37 -0.26
C ILE A 220 9.14 -30.30 -1.15
N LEU A 221 9.11 -30.48 -2.47
CA LEU A 221 8.69 -29.45 -3.41
C LEU A 221 7.17 -29.43 -3.52
N ARG A 222 6.57 -28.25 -3.31
CA ARG A 222 5.16 -27.97 -3.62
C ARG A 222 5.04 -27.58 -5.09
N GLU A 223 5.81 -26.58 -5.49
CA GLU A 223 5.83 -26.01 -6.83
C GLU A 223 7.18 -25.33 -7.09
N PHE A 224 7.55 -25.16 -8.35
CA PHE A 224 8.64 -24.27 -8.73
C PHE A 224 8.21 -23.32 -9.86
N PHE A 225 8.90 -22.19 -9.94
CA PHE A 225 8.72 -21.18 -10.96
C PHE A 225 10.06 -20.85 -11.61
N THR A 226 9.99 -20.26 -12.80
CA THR A 226 11.18 -19.80 -13.53
C THR A 226 10.94 -18.40 -14.05
N CYS A 227 11.94 -17.54 -13.94
CA CYS A 227 11.98 -16.28 -14.66
C CYS A 227 13.41 -15.98 -15.10
N ASP A 228 13.55 -15.47 -16.30
CA ASP A 228 14.86 -15.12 -16.82
C ASP A 228 15.41 -13.90 -16.10
N LYS A 229 16.74 -13.81 -16.04
CA LYS A 229 17.43 -12.70 -15.40
C LYS A 229 17.28 -11.46 -16.28
N GLU A 230 16.52 -10.49 -15.79
CA GLU A 230 16.46 -9.16 -16.39
C GLU A 230 17.60 -8.26 -15.90
N GLU A 231 17.90 -7.20 -16.65
CA GLU A 231 18.80 -6.12 -16.24
C GLU A 231 18.22 -5.41 -15.00
N GLY A 232 18.65 -5.84 -13.82
CA GLY A 232 18.11 -5.37 -12.53
C GLY A 232 17.91 -6.49 -11.51
N GLY A 233 17.94 -7.76 -11.95
CA GLY A 233 17.62 -8.91 -11.11
C GLY A 233 16.11 -9.08 -10.93
N ILE A 234 15.71 -10.02 -10.07
CA ILE A 234 14.29 -10.26 -9.79
C ILE A 234 13.87 -9.51 -8.51
N PRO A 235 12.62 -9.01 -8.43
CA PRO A 235 12.16 -8.22 -7.28
C PRO A 235 11.83 -9.06 -6.04
N TYR A 236 12.10 -10.37 -6.07
CA TYR A 236 11.74 -11.32 -5.03
C TYR A 236 12.96 -11.77 -4.22
N LYS A 237 12.74 -12.06 -2.95
CA LYS A 237 13.73 -12.56 -2.00
C LYS A 237 13.31 -13.91 -1.44
N GLN A 238 14.30 -14.66 -0.96
CA GLN A 238 14.04 -15.91 -0.25
C GLN A 238 13.19 -15.63 1.01
N GLY A 239 12.11 -16.38 1.16
CA GLY A 239 11.13 -16.24 2.24
C GLY A 239 10.00 -15.24 1.97
N ASP A 240 9.93 -14.62 0.80
CA ASP A 240 8.79 -13.79 0.40
C ASP A 240 7.51 -14.64 0.24
N LEU A 241 6.35 -14.05 0.52
CA LEU A 241 5.04 -14.66 0.28
C LEU A 241 4.37 -13.91 -0.89
N VAL A 242 4.24 -14.59 -2.01
CA VAL A 242 3.92 -13.98 -3.31
C VAL A 242 2.63 -14.56 -3.87
N LEU A 243 1.73 -13.70 -4.35
CA LEU A 243 0.58 -14.14 -5.15
C LEU A 243 1.09 -14.61 -6.51
N CYS A 244 1.04 -15.89 -6.78
CA CYS A 244 1.50 -16.44 -8.05
C CYS A 244 0.30 -16.78 -8.92
N ILE A 245 0.35 -16.40 -10.20
CA ILE A 245 -0.71 -16.67 -11.18
C ILE A 245 -0.14 -16.84 -12.59
N ASP A 246 -0.79 -17.64 -13.45
CA ASP A 246 -0.41 -17.65 -14.87
C ASP A 246 -0.93 -16.40 -15.62
N SER A 247 -0.37 -16.10 -16.79
CA SER A 247 -0.74 -14.95 -17.61
C SER A 247 -2.20 -14.99 -18.12
N ASN A 248 -2.85 -16.15 -18.08
CA ASN A 248 -4.28 -16.32 -18.39
C ASN A 248 -5.17 -16.14 -17.15
N GLY A 249 -4.58 -15.84 -15.99
CA GLY A 249 -5.29 -15.66 -14.75
C GLY A 249 -5.72 -16.96 -14.06
N SER A 250 -5.12 -18.09 -14.44
CA SER A 250 -5.42 -19.40 -13.86
C SER A 250 -4.50 -19.72 -12.68
N TYR A 251 -4.99 -20.59 -11.81
CA TYR A 251 -4.28 -21.08 -10.62
C TYR A 251 -3.76 -20.00 -9.65
N PRO A 252 -4.49 -18.88 -9.39
CA PRO A 252 -4.06 -17.91 -8.40
C PRO A 252 -3.99 -18.55 -7.00
N ASP A 253 -2.81 -18.51 -6.39
CA ASP A 253 -2.58 -18.90 -5.00
C ASP A 253 -1.33 -18.19 -4.44
N PHE A 254 -1.21 -18.17 -3.12
CA PHE A 254 -0.01 -17.66 -2.45
C PHE A 254 1.04 -18.76 -2.28
N TYR A 255 2.28 -18.42 -2.60
CA TYR A 255 3.43 -19.28 -2.48
C TYR A 255 4.54 -18.58 -1.70
N SER A 256 5.15 -19.31 -0.78
CA SER A 256 6.44 -18.91 -0.21
C SER A 256 7.54 -19.19 -1.22
N PHE A 257 8.41 -18.22 -1.47
CA PHE A 257 9.61 -18.40 -2.28
C PHE A 257 10.74 -18.86 -1.36
N ASP A 258 10.70 -20.13 -0.96
CA ASP A 258 11.59 -20.69 0.05
C ASP A 258 13.06 -20.77 -0.41
N ARG A 259 13.29 -20.93 -1.71
CA ARG A 259 14.63 -20.92 -2.31
C ARG A 259 14.59 -20.26 -3.69
N ILE A 260 15.64 -19.49 -3.99
CA ILE A 260 15.83 -18.85 -5.29
C ILE A 260 17.28 -19.14 -5.71
N ILE A 261 17.47 -19.74 -6.88
CA ILE A 261 18.78 -20.13 -7.43
C ILE A 261 18.90 -19.60 -8.86
N LEU A 262 19.96 -18.84 -9.14
CA LEU A 262 20.28 -18.39 -10.49
C LEU A 262 21.21 -19.40 -11.16
N GLU A 263 20.78 -20.01 -12.26
CA GLU A 263 21.56 -20.95 -13.06
C GLU A 263 21.41 -20.57 -14.54
N ASN A 264 22.54 -20.37 -15.24
CA ASN A 264 22.57 -20.07 -16.69
C ASN A 264 21.66 -18.90 -17.13
N GLY A 265 21.53 -17.88 -16.29
CA GLY A 265 20.70 -16.71 -16.59
C GLY A 265 19.20 -16.89 -16.30
N THR A 266 18.77 -18.02 -15.76
CA THR A 266 17.38 -18.24 -15.32
C THR A 266 17.33 -18.39 -13.80
N ASN A 267 16.41 -17.67 -13.16
CA ASN A 267 16.11 -17.84 -11.75
C ASN A 267 15.11 -18.99 -11.58
N TYR A 268 15.50 -19.99 -10.81
CA TYR A 268 14.64 -21.07 -10.36
C TYR A 268 14.16 -20.74 -8.94
N ILE A 269 12.85 -20.57 -8.81
CA ILE A 269 12.19 -20.17 -7.57
C ILE A 269 11.40 -21.38 -7.06
N TYR A 270 11.75 -21.87 -5.87
CA TYR A 270 11.15 -23.08 -5.31
C TYR A 270 10.24 -22.73 -4.13
N SER A 271 9.07 -23.34 -4.12
CA SER A 271 8.13 -23.32 -3.01
C SER A 271 8.01 -24.72 -2.40
N TYR A 272 8.18 -24.83 -1.10
CA TYR A 272 8.19 -26.11 -0.39
C TYR A 272 6.81 -26.48 0.15
N LYS A 273 6.61 -27.80 0.35
CA LYS A 273 5.45 -28.35 1.03
C LYS A 273 5.48 -27.93 2.50
N GLN A 274 4.35 -27.43 2.99
CA GLN A 274 4.19 -26.99 4.37
C GLN A 274 2.95 -27.67 4.97
N LYS A 275 2.92 -27.86 6.29
CA LYS A 275 1.74 -28.38 6.99
C LYS A 275 0.55 -27.40 6.90
N LYS A 276 0.84 -26.11 6.92
CA LYS A 276 -0.12 -25.02 6.74
C LYS A 276 0.55 -23.94 5.90
N TYR A 277 -0.08 -23.56 4.79
CA TYR A 277 0.43 -22.51 3.92
C TYR A 277 0.06 -21.14 4.50
N ALA A 278 1.06 -20.27 4.63
CA ALA A 278 0.85 -18.87 4.96
C ALA A 278 0.07 -18.20 3.82
N ARG A 279 -0.95 -17.41 4.16
CA ARG A 279 -1.74 -16.62 3.23
C ARG A 279 -2.20 -15.36 3.96
N PRO A 280 -2.01 -14.16 3.38
CA PRO A 280 -2.51 -12.93 4.00
C PRO A 280 -4.04 -12.94 4.09
N PHE A 281 -4.71 -13.57 3.12
CA PHE A 281 -6.14 -13.82 3.08
C PHE A 281 -6.49 -14.99 2.17
N ARG A 282 -7.73 -15.50 2.28
CA ARG A 282 -8.26 -16.53 1.39
C ARG A 282 -8.67 -15.93 0.04
N LEU A 283 -8.29 -16.61 -1.05
CA LEU A 283 -8.79 -16.36 -2.40
C LEU A 283 -10.07 -17.16 -2.64
N ASP A 284 -11.23 -16.54 -2.50
CA ASP A 284 -12.52 -17.14 -2.89
C ASP A 284 -12.71 -17.12 -4.41
N ASN A 285 -13.80 -17.74 -4.90
CA ASN A 285 -14.03 -17.88 -6.34
C ASN A 285 -14.29 -16.54 -7.04
N GLU A 286 -14.89 -15.57 -6.34
CA GLU A 286 -15.22 -14.27 -6.92
C GLU A 286 -13.95 -13.44 -7.10
N LEU A 287 -13.12 -13.38 -6.05
CA LEU A 287 -11.83 -12.70 -6.11
C LEU A 287 -10.90 -13.35 -7.14
N LYS A 288 -10.88 -14.69 -7.22
CA LYS A 288 -10.13 -15.39 -8.28
C LYS A 288 -10.59 -15.02 -9.68
N ARG A 289 -11.90 -14.83 -9.89
CA ARG A 289 -12.46 -14.38 -11.18
C ARG A 289 -12.07 -12.92 -11.48
N ALA A 290 -12.13 -12.03 -10.48
CA ALA A 290 -11.69 -10.65 -10.64
C ALA A 290 -10.19 -10.57 -10.98
N ILE A 291 -9.35 -11.29 -10.25
CA ILE A 291 -7.92 -11.43 -10.51
C ILE A 291 -7.69 -11.96 -11.94
N LYS A 292 -8.43 -12.98 -12.36
CA LYS A 292 -8.31 -13.55 -13.71
C LYS A 292 -8.51 -12.51 -14.80
N ASN A 293 -9.46 -11.59 -14.61
CA ASN A 293 -9.76 -10.52 -15.57
C ASN A 293 -8.64 -9.47 -15.65
N ARG A 294 -7.79 -9.34 -14.63
CA ARG A 294 -6.66 -8.40 -14.59
C ARG A 294 -5.30 -9.02 -14.96
N ALA A 295 -5.15 -10.33 -14.81
CA ALA A 295 -3.86 -11.03 -14.94
C ALA A 295 -3.11 -10.75 -16.24
N LYS A 296 -3.81 -10.72 -17.38
CA LYS A 296 -3.20 -10.41 -18.68
C LYS A 296 -2.62 -8.99 -18.72
N TYR A 297 -3.38 -8.01 -18.23
CA TYR A 297 -2.91 -6.63 -18.15
C TYR A 297 -1.68 -6.50 -17.24
N TRP A 298 -1.72 -7.16 -16.07
CA TRP A 298 -0.58 -7.15 -15.15
C TRP A 298 0.67 -7.80 -15.78
N PHE A 299 0.50 -8.88 -16.54
CA PHE A 299 1.59 -9.52 -17.27
C PHE A 299 2.18 -8.59 -18.33
N GLU A 300 1.36 -8.00 -19.19
CA GLU A 300 1.80 -7.08 -20.26
C GLU A 300 2.49 -5.81 -19.72
N LYS A 301 2.20 -5.43 -18.47
CA LYS A 301 2.80 -4.28 -17.79
C LYS A 301 3.96 -4.65 -16.86
N ASN A 302 4.38 -5.92 -16.84
CA ASN A 302 5.42 -6.43 -15.93
C ASN A 302 5.16 -6.03 -14.46
N ILE A 303 3.90 -6.12 -14.03
CA ILE A 303 3.52 -5.81 -12.65
C ILE A 303 4.05 -6.89 -11.72
N THR A 304 4.76 -6.47 -10.68
CA THR A 304 5.37 -7.32 -9.67
C THR A 304 4.81 -7.06 -8.27
N GLU A 305 3.98 -6.03 -8.14
CA GLU A 305 3.39 -5.55 -6.90
C GLU A 305 1.94 -5.12 -7.15
N ILE A 306 1.01 -5.51 -6.28
CA ILE A 306 -0.38 -5.07 -6.32
C ILE A 306 -0.63 -4.22 -5.08
N HIS A 307 -0.97 -2.96 -5.33
CA HIS A 307 -1.25 -1.98 -4.30
C HIS A 307 -2.68 -2.16 -3.77
N ARG A 308 -2.90 -1.68 -2.55
CA ARG A 308 -4.18 -1.77 -1.85
C ARG A 308 -5.38 -1.31 -2.69
N ASN A 309 -5.27 -0.16 -3.37
CA ASN A 309 -6.37 0.39 -4.17
C ASN A 309 -6.79 -0.56 -5.30
N GLU A 310 -5.85 -1.29 -5.90
CA GLU A 310 -6.17 -2.31 -6.91
C GLU A 310 -6.85 -3.52 -6.25
N ILE A 311 -6.44 -3.93 -5.05
CA ILE A 311 -7.12 -4.99 -4.28
C ILE A 311 -8.56 -4.57 -3.93
N GLU A 312 -8.75 -3.32 -3.51
CA GLU A 312 -10.08 -2.76 -3.25
C GLU A 312 -10.95 -2.73 -4.51
N ALA A 313 -10.38 -2.33 -5.66
CA ALA A 313 -11.07 -2.37 -6.94
C ALA A 313 -11.50 -3.79 -7.33
N LEU A 314 -10.62 -4.79 -7.15
CA LEU A 314 -10.96 -6.19 -7.38
C LEU A 314 -12.15 -6.66 -6.52
N VAL A 315 -12.24 -6.22 -5.26
CA VAL A 315 -13.34 -6.57 -4.35
C VAL A 315 -14.62 -5.80 -4.67
N LYS A 316 -14.53 -4.57 -5.18
CA LYS A 316 -15.70 -3.83 -5.68
C LYS A 316 -16.27 -4.49 -6.94
N ASP A 317 -15.39 -4.93 -7.86
CA ASP A 317 -15.77 -5.64 -9.08
C ASP A 317 -16.50 -6.97 -8.81
N THR A 318 -16.30 -7.62 -7.65
CA THR A 318 -17.07 -8.83 -7.28
C THR A 318 -18.49 -8.54 -6.81
N LYS A 319 -18.77 -7.31 -6.36
CA LYS A 319 -20.07 -6.90 -5.82
C LYS A 319 -21.04 -6.33 -6.87
N ILE A 320 -20.58 -6.07 -8.10
CA ILE A 320 -21.43 -5.59 -9.19
C ILE A 320 -22.20 -6.79 -9.78
N PRO A 321 -23.55 -6.82 -9.69
CA PRO A 321 -24.33 -7.84 -10.37
C PRO A 321 -24.10 -7.76 -11.88
N LEU A 322 -23.95 -8.93 -12.53
CA LEU A 322 -23.73 -9.12 -13.98
C LEU A 322 -24.75 -8.44 -14.92
N GLN A 323 -25.76 -7.74 -14.39
CA GLN A 323 -26.79 -7.05 -15.16
C GLN A 323 -26.39 -5.63 -15.60
N GLU A 324 -25.35 -5.03 -15.02
CA GLU A 324 -24.95 -3.64 -15.33
C GLU A 324 -23.69 -3.51 -16.20
N LEU A 325 -23.08 -4.62 -16.61
CA LEU A 325 -22.02 -4.65 -17.63
C LEU A 325 -22.65 -4.99 -18.99
N LYS A 326 -23.32 -4.03 -19.63
CA LYS A 326 -23.75 -4.09 -21.03
C LYS A 326 -23.48 -2.79 -21.76
#